data_AF-A0A3B8ZL60-F1
#
_entry.id   AF-A0A3B8ZL60-F1
#
_cell.length_a   1.000
_cell.length_b   1.000
_cell.length_c   1.000
_cell.angle_alpha   90.00
_cell.angle_beta   90.00
_cell.angle_gamma   90.00
#
_symmetry.space_group_name_H-M   'P 1'
#
loop_
_entity.id
_entity.type
_entity.pdbx_description
1 polymer ?
#
loop_
_entity_poly.entity_id
_entity_poly.type
_entity_poly.pdbx_seq_one_letter_code
_entity_poly.pdbx_strand_id
1 'polypeptide(L)'
;MLSFEQLESRRLLAAVALTNHEQLLLELINRGRAAPAAEVARYGVSLFQGLPAGTITTAPKQPLAPNQALINAARAHSQDMLDRNYFAHKHPQGDDFGTRIAKAGYKGVSW
;
A
#
# COMPACT_ATOMS: atom_id res chain seq x y z
N MET A 1 42.22 20.24 22.07
CA MET A 1 41.46 20.53 20.84
C MET A 1 40.47 19.37 20.67
N LEU A 2 39.17 19.62 20.86
CA LEU A 2 38.14 18.59 20.67
C LEU A 2 37.89 18.44 19.16
N SER A 3 38.07 17.23 18.64
CA SER A 3 37.68 16.88 17.28
C SER A 3 36.26 16.32 17.30
N PHE A 4 35.37 16.89 16.50
CA PHE A 4 34.06 16.29 16.24
C PHE A 4 34.21 15.33 15.08
N GLU A 5 34.05 14.04 15.35
CA GLU A 5 33.97 13.01 14.32
C GLU A 5 32.56 13.05 13.73
N GLN A 6 32.46 13.38 12.44
CA GLN A 6 31.19 13.39 11.74
C GLN A 6 30.76 11.94 11.53
N LEU A 7 29.68 11.52 12.19
CA LEU A 7 29.08 10.22 11.96
C LEU A 7 28.75 10.09 10.48
N GLU A 8 29.19 9.00 9.84
CA GLU A 8 28.86 8.73 8.44
C GLU A 8 27.33 8.76 8.25
N SER A 9 26.90 9.34 7.13
CA SER A 9 25.48 9.31 6.74
C SER A 9 25.02 7.86 6.70
N ARG A 10 24.08 7.49 7.58
CA ARG A 10 23.38 6.20 7.52
C ARG A 10 22.59 6.11 6.22
N ARG A 11 23.25 5.74 5.12
CA ARG A 11 22.57 5.24 3.92
C ARG A 11 22.12 3.83 4.25
N LEU A 12 21.02 3.71 4.99
CA LEU A 12 20.26 2.48 4.98
C LEU A 12 19.96 2.22 3.50
N LEU A 13 20.47 1.12 2.96
CA LEU A 13 19.92 0.50 1.76
C LEU A 13 18.54 -0.01 2.15
N ALA A 14 17.60 0.91 2.39
CA ALA A 14 16.23 0.57 2.63
C ALA A 14 15.75 -0.04 1.32
N ALA A 15 15.55 -1.36 1.35
CA ALA A 15 15.01 -2.10 0.21
C ALA A 15 13.64 -1.55 -0.24
N VAL A 16 13.01 -0.73 0.62
CA VAL A 16 11.74 -0.07 0.37
C VAL A 16 11.79 1.40 0.81
N ALA A 17 11.45 2.32 -0.10
CA ALA A 17 11.39 3.76 0.09
C ALA A 17 9.92 4.24 0.09
N LEU A 18 9.37 4.40 1.29
CA LEU A 18 8.04 4.97 1.54
C LEU A 18 8.16 6.45 1.91
N THR A 19 7.21 7.25 1.45
CA THR A 19 6.93 8.56 2.04
C THR A 19 6.26 8.38 3.40
N ASN A 20 6.26 9.44 4.23
CA ASN A 20 5.56 9.41 5.52
C ASN A 20 4.07 9.06 5.38
N HIS A 21 3.43 9.51 4.30
CA HIS A 21 2.02 9.22 4.02
C HIS A 21 1.79 7.76 3.65
N GLU A 22 2.66 7.17 2.83
CA GLU A 22 2.52 5.75 2.45
C GLU A 22 2.86 4.84 3.64
N GLN A 23 3.82 5.21 4.49
CA GLN A 23 4.06 4.50 5.75
C GLN A 23 2.82 4.55 6.64
N LEU A 24 2.27 5.74 6.86
CA LEU A 24 1.06 5.91 7.66
C LEU A 24 -0.11 5.07 7.10
N LEU A 25 -0.30 5.09 5.78
CA LEU A 25 -1.33 4.29 5.13
C LEU A 25 -1.15 2.79 5.40
N LEU A 26 0.07 2.27 5.27
CA LEU A 26 0.36 0.87 5.56
C LEU A 26 0.08 0.51 7.02
N GLU A 27 0.47 1.38 7.96
CA GLU A 27 0.19 1.17 9.39
C GLU A 27 -1.30 1.17 9.70
N LEU A 28 -2.08 2.07 9.08
CA LEU A 28 -3.53 2.10 9.24
C LEU A 28 -4.18 0.83 8.68
N ILE A 29 -3.72 0.35 7.50
CA ILE A 29 -4.16 -0.92 6.92
C ILE A 29 -3.83 -2.08 7.88
N ASN A 30 -2.60 -2.15 8.38
CA ASN A 30 -2.15 -3.21 9.26
C ASN A 30 -2.85 -3.19 10.63
N ARG A 31 -3.22 -2.01 11.15
CA ARG A 31 -4.08 -1.88 12.33
C ARG A 31 -5.46 -2.50 12.10
N GLY A 32 -6.08 -2.20 10.95
CA GLY A 32 -7.34 -2.80 10.55
C GLY A 32 -7.25 -4.32 10.39
N ARG A 33 -6.15 -4.82 9.83
CA ARG A 33 -5.89 -6.26 9.70
C ARG A 33 -5.69 -6.95 11.05
N ALA A 34 -5.02 -6.30 12.01
CA ALA A 34 -4.77 -6.86 13.33
C ALA A 34 -6.05 -6.94 14.18
N ALA A 35 -6.97 -5.98 14.05
CA ALA A 35 -8.21 -5.96 14.83
C ALA A 35 -9.42 -5.45 14.01
N PRO A 36 -9.97 -6.24 13.07
CA PRO A 36 -11.05 -5.78 12.18
C PRO A 36 -12.28 -5.27 12.93
N ALA A 37 -12.70 -5.93 14.00
CA ALA A 37 -13.85 -5.52 14.82
C ALA A 37 -13.64 -4.16 15.50
N ALA A 38 -12.42 -3.88 15.97
CA ALA A 38 -12.09 -2.58 16.57
C ALA A 38 -12.00 -1.47 15.52
N GLU A 39 -11.54 -1.79 14.31
CA GLU A 39 -11.42 -0.82 13.21
C GLU A 39 -12.79 -0.38 12.69
N VAL A 40 -13.74 -1.30 12.53
CA VAL A 40 -15.11 -0.93 12.12
C VAL A 40 -15.84 -0.14 13.20
N ALA A 41 -15.64 -0.49 14.48
CA ALA A 41 -16.17 0.28 15.61
C ALA A 41 -15.60 1.70 15.66
N ARG A 42 -14.30 1.88 15.33
CA ARG A 42 -13.64 3.18 15.28
C ARG A 42 -14.27 4.13 14.25
N TYR A 43 -14.66 3.62 13.09
CA TYR A 43 -15.28 4.44 12.04
C TYR A 43 -16.81 4.45 12.06
N GLY A 44 -17.44 3.68 12.95
CA GLY A 44 -18.90 3.57 13.00
C GLY A 44 -19.51 2.95 11.74
N VAL A 45 -18.77 2.07 11.06
CA VAL A 45 -19.21 1.42 9.82
C VAL A 45 -19.52 -0.06 10.04
N SER A 46 -20.30 -0.66 9.14
CA SER A 46 -20.50 -2.12 9.12
C SER A 46 -19.38 -2.78 8.31
N LEU A 47 -18.82 -3.88 8.82
CA LEU A 47 -17.89 -4.72 8.07
C LEU A 47 -18.53 -5.30 6.79
N PHE A 48 -19.85 -5.44 6.80
CA PHE A 48 -20.64 -6.03 5.71
C PHE A 48 -21.42 -4.95 4.93
N GLN A 49 -20.98 -3.69 4.95
CA GLN A 49 -21.67 -2.63 4.22
C GLN A 49 -21.75 -2.99 2.72
N GLY A 50 -22.97 -3.23 2.23
CA GLY A 50 -23.20 -3.66 0.84
C GLY A 50 -22.95 -5.15 0.57
N LEU A 51 -22.77 -5.98 1.60
CA LEU A 51 -22.54 -7.43 1.50
C LEU A 51 -23.48 -8.21 2.41
N PRO A 52 -23.82 -9.48 2.09
CA PRO A 52 -24.45 -10.38 3.03
C PRO A 52 -23.67 -10.50 4.35
N ALA A 53 -24.37 -10.67 5.45
CA ALA A 53 -23.74 -10.90 6.74
C ALA A 53 -22.88 -12.18 6.69
N GLY A 54 -21.67 -12.11 7.23
CA GLY A 54 -20.73 -13.24 7.25
C GLY A 54 -19.80 -13.36 6.04
N THR A 55 -19.95 -12.54 4.99
CA THR A 55 -19.04 -12.58 3.83
C THR A 55 -17.57 -12.29 4.17
N ILE A 56 -17.34 -11.38 5.13
CA ILE A 56 -16.00 -11.02 5.63
C ILE A 56 -15.90 -11.36 7.12
N THR A 57 -14.83 -12.01 7.54
CA THR A 57 -14.66 -12.36 8.96
C THR A 57 -13.98 -11.24 9.76
N THR A 58 -14.31 -11.16 11.05
CA THR A 58 -13.62 -10.27 12.01
C THR A 58 -12.29 -10.84 12.51
N ALA A 59 -11.88 -12.02 12.01
CA ALA A 59 -10.65 -12.67 12.44
C ALA A 59 -9.42 -11.86 11.99
N PRO A 60 -8.42 -11.65 12.87
CA PRO A 60 -7.17 -10.99 12.53
C PRO A 60 -6.47 -11.61 11.30
N LYS A 61 -5.78 -10.77 10.54
CA LYS A 61 -4.97 -11.16 9.38
C LYS A 61 -3.52 -10.74 9.59
N GLN A 62 -2.59 -11.53 9.06
CA GLN A 62 -1.16 -11.20 9.12
C GLN A 62 -0.89 -9.82 8.50
N PRO A 63 0.02 -9.01 9.07
CA PRO A 63 0.35 -7.70 8.53
C PRO A 63 0.92 -7.83 7.12
N LEU A 64 0.71 -6.81 6.30
CA LEU A 64 1.34 -6.68 5.00
C LEU A 64 2.70 -6.00 5.17
N ALA A 65 3.72 -6.58 4.54
CA ALA A 65 5.01 -5.91 4.35
C ALA A 65 4.96 -5.07 3.07
N PRO A 66 5.62 -3.91 3.03
CA PRO A 66 5.64 -3.11 1.82
C PRO A 66 6.58 -3.74 0.78
N ASN A 67 6.30 -3.49 -0.50
CA ASN A 67 7.10 -3.99 -1.61
C ASN A 67 7.40 -2.85 -2.60
N GLN A 68 8.68 -2.63 -2.90
CA GLN A 68 9.09 -1.48 -3.72
C GLN A 68 8.52 -1.51 -5.14
N ALA A 69 8.38 -2.70 -5.76
CA ALA A 69 7.80 -2.83 -7.09
C ALA A 69 6.32 -2.40 -7.09
N LEU A 70 5.56 -2.77 -6.06
CA LEU A 70 4.17 -2.36 -5.92
C LEU A 70 4.03 -0.86 -5.67
N ILE A 71 4.91 -0.27 -4.85
CA ILE A 71 4.94 1.18 -4.61
C ILE A 71 5.24 1.94 -5.90
N ASN A 72 6.25 1.49 -6.66
CA ASN A 72 6.59 2.09 -7.95
C ASN A 72 5.40 2.03 -8.93
N ALA A 73 4.74 0.86 -9.03
CA ALA A 73 3.56 0.69 -9.88
C ALA A 73 2.40 1.60 -9.46
N ALA A 74 2.14 1.73 -8.16
CA ALA A 74 1.09 2.59 -7.63
C ALA A 74 1.35 4.07 -7.94
N ARG A 75 2.56 4.56 -7.67
CA ARG A 75 2.95 5.95 -7.96
C ARG A 75 2.86 6.27 -9.45
N ALA A 76 3.35 5.37 -10.31
CA ALA A 76 3.28 5.55 -11.75
C ALA A 76 1.82 5.62 -12.25
N HIS A 77 0.93 4.78 -11.72
CA HIS A 77 -0.50 4.81 -12.07
C HIS A 77 -1.19 6.10 -11.58
N SER A 78 -0.88 6.55 -10.36
CA SER A 78 -1.38 7.83 -9.85
C SER A 78 -0.90 9.02 -10.67
N GLN A 79 0.36 9.00 -11.13
CA GLN A 79 0.90 10.04 -11.99
C GLN A 79 0.23 10.02 -13.39
N ASP A 80 0.04 8.85 -14.00
CA ASP A 80 -0.66 8.74 -15.30
C ASP A 80 -2.11 9.24 -15.22
N MET A 81 -2.82 8.93 -14.13
CA MET A 81 -4.16 9.47 -13.85
C MET A 81 -4.17 11.00 -13.77
N LEU A 82 -3.17 11.59 -13.12
CA LEU A 82 -3.02 13.04 -13.00
C LEU A 82 -2.68 13.69 -14.36
N ASP A 83 -1.68 13.16 -15.06
CA ASP A 83 -1.17 13.70 -16.33
C ASP A 83 -2.22 13.69 -17.44
N ARG A 84 -3.15 12.74 -17.38
CA ARG A 84 -4.16 12.50 -18.43
C ARG A 84 -5.58 12.75 -17.97
N ASN A 85 -5.75 13.30 -16.77
CA ASN A 85 -7.02 13.71 -16.19
C ASN A 85 -8.11 12.62 -16.24
N TYR A 86 -7.81 11.43 -15.73
CA TYR A 86 -8.78 10.34 -15.59
C TYR A 86 -8.68 9.66 -14.23
N PHE A 87 -9.75 8.97 -13.81
CA PHE A 87 -9.75 8.15 -12.61
C PHE A 87 -10.34 6.77 -12.92
N ALA A 88 -9.47 5.76 -13.04
CA ALA A 88 -9.90 4.40 -13.38
C ALA A 88 -8.86 3.35 -12.93
N HIS A 89 -9.33 2.11 -12.75
CA HIS A 89 -8.47 0.97 -12.49
C HIS A 89 -7.67 0.53 -13.72
N LYS A 90 -8.21 0.76 -14.92
CA LYS A 90 -7.56 0.47 -16.18
C LYS A 90 -7.03 1.78 -16.77
N HIS A 91 -5.81 1.74 -17.26
CA HIS A 91 -5.27 2.83 -18.05
C HIS A 91 -6.05 2.94 -19.38
N PRO A 92 -6.25 4.14 -19.93
CA PRO A 92 -7.02 4.34 -21.17
C PRO A 92 -6.56 3.52 -22.39
N GLN A 93 -5.29 3.09 -22.47
CA GLN A 93 -4.82 2.23 -23.57
C GLN A 93 -4.84 0.73 -23.22
N GLY A 94 -5.51 0.35 -22.12
CA GLY A 94 -5.92 -1.04 -21.85
C GLY A 94 -5.17 -1.76 -20.72
N ASP A 95 -4.01 -1.26 -20.29
CA ASP A 95 -3.25 -1.88 -19.19
C ASP A 95 -4.07 -1.92 -17.88
N ASP A 96 -4.28 -3.12 -17.35
CA ASP A 96 -4.86 -3.31 -16.02
C ASP A 96 -3.79 -3.33 -14.93
N PHE A 97 -4.23 -3.51 -13.68
CA PHE A 97 -3.33 -3.51 -12.54
C PHE A 97 -2.33 -4.68 -12.56
N GLY A 98 -2.72 -5.84 -13.08
CA GLY A 98 -1.87 -7.02 -13.20
C GLY A 98 -0.71 -6.77 -14.16
N THR A 99 -1.00 -6.19 -15.34
CA THR A 99 0.02 -5.74 -16.29
C THR A 99 0.96 -4.72 -15.66
N ARG A 100 0.44 -3.73 -14.94
CA ARG A 100 1.25 -2.66 -14.32
C ARG A 100 2.22 -3.19 -13.27
N ILE A 101 1.75 -4.04 -12.34
CA ILE A 101 2.63 -4.57 -11.29
C ILE A 101 3.69 -5.52 -11.87
N ALA A 102 3.35 -6.28 -12.91
CA ALA A 102 4.29 -7.13 -13.62
C ALA A 102 5.40 -6.31 -14.32
N LYS A 103 5.02 -5.21 -15.01
CA LYS A 103 5.98 -4.26 -15.61
C LYS A 103 6.91 -3.62 -14.58
N ALA A 104 6.45 -3.42 -13.35
CA ALA A 104 7.27 -2.93 -12.24
C ALA A 104 8.15 -4.01 -11.57
N GLY A 105 8.10 -5.26 -12.06
CA GLY A 105 8.91 -6.37 -11.55
C GLY A 105 8.28 -7.18 -10.42
N TYR A 106 7.02 -6.92 -10.06
CA TYR A 106 6.32 -7.72 -9.06
C TYR A 106 5.81 -9.03 -9.66
N LYS A 107 6.15 -10.15 -9.04
CA LYS A 107 5.69 -11.49 -9.44
C LYS A 107 4.57 -11.94 -8.50
N GLY A 108 3.33 -11.73 -8.92
CA GLY A 108 2.16 -12.24 -8.20
C GLY A 108 2.05 -13.76 -8.31
N VAL A 109 1.48 -14.40 -7.28
CA VAL A 109 1.15 -15.83 -7.27
C VAL A 109 -0.29 -16.02 -7.75
N SER A 110 -0.50 -15.87 -9.07
CA SER A 110 -1.80 -15.98 -9.77
C SER A 110 -2.93 -15.02 -9.34
N TRP A 111 -3.92 -14.87 -10.21
CA TRP A 111 -5.18 -14.16 -9.98
C TRP A 111 -6.34 -15.16 -9.98
#